data_AF-A0AAI9GQM0-F1
#
_entry.id   AF-A0AAI9GQM0-F1
#
_cell.length_a   1.000
_cell.length_b   1.000
_cell.length_c   1.000
_cell.angle_alpha   90.00
_cell.angle_beta   90.00
_cell.angle_gamma   90.00
#
_symmetry.space_group_name_H-M   'P 1'
#
loop_
_entity.id
_entity.type
_entity.pdbx_description
1 polymer ?
#
loop_
_entity_poly.entity_id
_entity_poly.type
_entity_poly.pdbx_seq_one_letter_code
_entity_poly.pdbx_strand_id
1 'polypeptide(L)'
;MKKLIVLALSILVLAGCKPGDEKATEIAQREISSVMKDPESVKFRNVKYIKGNDDNDYVNGTVCGEYNAKNGYGAYTGYKPFLINLSMKSKGFFSKGVEYSVSLKNIYNDPSPGEINYYMKTCS
;
A
#
# COMPACT_ATOMS: atom_id res chain seq x y z
N MET A 1 41.77 30.38 -18.62
CA MET A 1 41.82 28.90 -18.57
C MET A 1 40.67 28.37 -17.70
N LYS A 2 39.39 28.59 -18.03
CA LYS A 2 38.49 27.70 -18.80
C LYS A 2 38.44 26.19 -18.44
N LYS A 3 39.25 25.68 -17.49
CA LYS A 3 39.27 24.25 -17.12
C LYS A 3 38.82 23.95 -15.67
N LEU A 4 38.32 24.94 -14.93
CA LEU A 4 37.93 24.77 -13.52
C LEU A 4 36.41 24.76 -13.27
N ILE A 5 35.57 24.90 -14.31
CA ILE A 5 34.10 24.96 -14.14
C ILE A 5 33.43 23.58 -14.28
N VAL A 6 34.17 22.53 -14.67
CA VAL A 6 33.56 21.26 -15.11
C VAL A 6 33.50 20.17 -14.02
N LEU A 7 34.09 20.36 -12.84
CA LEU A 7 34.36 19.22 -11.93
C LEU A 7 33.72 19.26 -10.53
N ALA A 8 32.61 19.97 -10.34
CA ALA A 8 31.91 19.98 -9.04
C ALA A 8 30.38 19.81 -9.12
N LEU A 9 29.86 19.31 -10.25
CA LEU A 9 28.42 19.05 -10.44
C LEU A 9 28.06 17.57 -10.57
N SER A 10 29.01 16.66 -10.29
CA SER A 10 28.93 15.25 -10.69
C SER A 10 28.80 14.26 -9.53
N ILE A 11 28.35 14.68 -8.35
CA ILE A 11 28.01 13.75 -7.26
C ILE A 11 26.58 14.06 -6.76
N LEU A 12 25.63 14.20 -7.69
CA LEU A 12 24.25 13.82 -7.39
C LEU A 12 24.22 12.30 -7.48
N VAL A 13 24.54 11.65 -6.35
CA VAL A 13 24.25 10.23 -6.16
C VAL A 13 22.74 10.09 -6.31
N LEU A 14 22.29 9.61 -7.47
CA LEU A 14 20.90 9.26 -7.72
C LEU A 14 20.56 8.02 -6.88
N ALA A 15 20.39 8.20 -5.58
CA ALA A 15 19.62 7.26 -4.79
C ALA A 15 18.16 7.50 -5.18
N GLY A 16 17.63 6.66 -6.08
CA GLY A 16 16.20 6.64 -6.35
C GLY A 16 15.45 6.37 -5.04
N CYS A 17 14.63 7.31 -4.59
CA CYS A 17 13.77 7.09 -3.44
C CYS A 17 12.75 6.00 -3.79
N LYS A 18 12.88 4.85 -3.13
CA LYS A 18 11.91 3.76 -3.21
C LYS A 18 10.55 4.24 -2.65
N PRO A 19 9.42 3.82 -3.25
CA PRO A 19 8.11 4.14 -2.71
C PRO A 19 7.95 3.59 -1.28
N GLY A 20 7.44 4.42 -0.38
CA GLY A 20 7.38 4.14 1.05
C GLY A 20 6.03 3.64 1.54
N ASP A 21 6.00 3.27 2.82
CA ASP A 21 4.89 2.66 3.56
C ASP A 21 3.57 3.45 3.45
N GLU A 22 3.65 4.78 3.46
CA GLU A 22 2.49 5.67 3.31
C GLU A 22 1.82 5.46 1.95
N LYS A 23 2.62 5.31 0.88
CA LYS A 23 2.08 5.12 -0.48
C LYS A 23 1.43 3.75 -0.64
N ALA A 24 2.04 2.71 -0.06
CA ALA A 24 1.45 1.37 -0.02
C ALA A 24 0.09 1.41 0.70
N THR A 25 0.04 2.09 1.85
CA THR A 25 -1.18 2.24 2.65
C THR A 25 -2.27 2.99 1.89
N GLU A 26 -1.94 4.10 1.23
CA GLU A 26 -2.86 4.88 0.41
C GLU A 26 -3.45 4.04 -0.74
N ILE A 27 -2.62 3.24 -1.41
CA ILE A 27 -3.06 2.33 -2.49
C ILE A 27 -4.01 1.27 -1.95
N ALA A 28 -3.65 0.62 -0.85
CA ALA A 28 -4.48 -0.41 -0.24
C ALA A 28 -5.83 0.15 0.21
N GLN A 29 -5.86 1.30 0.88
CA GLN A 29 -7.11 1.95 1.28
C GLN A 29 -7.98 2.28 0.06
N ARG A 30 -7.39 2.80 -1.01
CA ARG A 30 -8.13 3.08 -2.26
C ARG A 30 -8.71 1.81 -2.89
N GLU A 31 -7.94 0.73 -2.90
CA GLU A 31 -8.37 -0.57 -3.42
C GLU A 31 -9.51 -1.20 -2.61
N ILE A 32 -9.48 -1.04 -1.29
CA ILE A 32 -10.58 -1.48 -0.43
C ILE A 32 -11.79 -0.59 -0.64
N SER A 33 -11.63 0.74 -0.64
CA SER A 33 -12.73 1.68 -0.83
C SER A 33 -13.44 1.52 -2.17
N SER A 34 -12.70 1.27 -3.26
CA SER A 34 -13.24 1.20 -4.62
C SER A 34 -14.28 0.11 -4.83
N VAL A 35 -14.29 -0.93 -3.98
CA VAL A 35 -15.24 -2.04 -4.05
C VAL A 35 -16.38 -1.95 -3.02
N MET A 36 -16.40 -0.88 -2.21
CA MET A 36 -17.48 -0.63 -1.25
C MET A 36 -18.64 0.13 -1.90
N LYS A 37 -19.84 -0.02 -1.33
CA LYS A 37 -21.05 0.67 -1.81
C LYS A 37 -20.96 2.19 -1.74
N ASP A 38 -20.27 2.71 -0.73
CA ASP A 38 -20.02 4.14 -0.51
C ASP A 38 -18.50 4.31 -0.26
N PRO A 39 -17.68 4.40 -1.34
CA PRO A 39 -16.21 4.43 -1.26
C PRO A 39 -15.65 5.53 -0.36
N GLU A 40 -16.30 6.69 -0.33
CA GLU A 40 -15.87 7.87 0.41
C GLU A 40 -16.19 7.76 1.92
N SER A 41 -17.04 6.80 2.31
CA SER A 41 -17.41 6.59 3.71
C SER A 41 -16.55 5.58 4.46
N VAL A 42 -15.63 4.90 3.77
CA VAL A 42 -14.89 3.80 4.36
C VAL A 42 -13.93 4.31 5.43
N LYS A 43 -14.03 3.73 6.62
CA LYS A 43 -13.16 4.04 7.75
C LYS A 43 -12.13 2.94 7.91
N PHE A 44 -10.88 3.33 8.15
CA PHE A 44 -9.78 2.41 8.34
C PHE A 44 -9.20 2.56 9.74
N ARG A 45 -8.74 1.44 10.33
CA ARG A 45 -7.96 1.45 11.57
C ARG A 45 -6.94 0.31 11.56
N ASN A 46 -5.97 0.39 12.47
CA ASN A 46 -4.93 -0.63 12.65
C ASN A 46 -4.21 -0.98 11.34
N VAL A 47 -4.07 0.00 10.44
CA VAL A 47 -3.45 -0.19 9.15
C VAL A 47 -1.94 -0.19 9.31
N LYS A 48 -1.29 -1.24 8.80
CA LYS A 48 0.16 -1.36 8.81
C LYS A 48 0.67 -1.92 7.49
N TYR A 49 1.84 -1.43 7.09
CA TYR A 49 2.60 -1.98 5.99
C TYR A 49 3.67 -2.92 6.52
N ILE A 50 3.73 -4.12 5.95
CA ILE A 50 4.74 -5.13 6.24
C ILE A 50 5.59 -5.27 4.99
N LYS A 51 6.83 -4.83 5.11
CA LYS A 51 7.78 -4.87 4.00
C LYS A 51 8.07 -6.31 3.59
N GLY A 52 7.94 -6.57 2.29
CA GLY A 52 8.33 -7.83 1.67
C GLY A 52 9.76 -7.76 1.10
N ASN A 53 10.11 -8.77 0.30
CA ASN A 53 11.38 -8.77 -0.40
C ASN A 53 11.29 -7.83 -1.61
N ASP A 54 12.01 -6.72 -1.56
CA ASP A 54 12.19 -5.85 -2.73
C ASP A 54 12.86 -6.63 -3.87
N ASP A 55 12.43 -6.41 -5.11
CA ASP A 55 13.04 -7.01 -6.30
C ASP A 55 13.36 -5.92 -7.32
N ASN A 56 14.66 -5.68 -7.55
CA ASN A 56 15.14 -4.62 -8.42
C ASN A 56 14.53 -3.24 -8.07
N ASP A 57 13.75 -2.67 -9.00
CA ASP A 57 13.04 -1.39 -8.86
C ASP A 57 11.69 -1.51 -8.12
N TYR A 58 11.25 -2.74 -7.83
CA TYR A 58 9.97 -3.01 -7.20
C TYR A 58 10.11 -3.13 -5.69
N VAL A 59 9.27 -2.39 -4.99
CA VAL A 59 9.04 -2.50 -3.56
C VAL A 59 7.82 -3.37 -3.34
N ASN A 60 8.01 -4.51 -2.71
CA ASN A 60 6.95 -5.45 -2.42
C ASN A 60 6.56 -5.36 -0.95
N GLY A 61 5.28 -5.55 -0.66
CA GLY A 61 4.84 -5.68 0.71
C GLY A 61 3.36 -6.00 0.85
N THR A 62 2.98 -6.21 2.09
CA THR A 62 1.62 -6.55 2.50
C THR A 62 1.07 -5.40 3.33
N VAL A 63 -0.09 -4.86 2.95
CA VAL A 63 -0.85 -3.94 3.80
C VAL A 63 -1.95 -4.72 4.48
N CYS A 64 -1.94 -4.68 5.81
CA CYS A 64 -2.99 -5.24 6.64
C CYS A 64 -3.75 -4.10 7.34
N GLY A 65 -5.00 -4.34 7.70
CA GLY A 65 -5.73 -3.46 8.58
C GLY A 65 -7.18 -3.88 8.72
N GLU A 66 -8.00 -3.00 9.29
CA GLU A 66 -9.44 -3.20 9.36
C GLU A 66 -10.17 -2.06 8.65
N TYR A 67 -11.25 -2.40 7.96
CA TYR A 67 -12.16 -1.45 7.33
C TYR A 67 -13.54 -1.52 7.96
N ASN A 68 -14.27 -0.41 7.94
CA ASN A 68 -15.69 -0.37 8.27
C ASN A 68 -16.41 0.45 7.19
N ALA A 69 -17.37 -0.17 6.51
CA ALA A 69 -18.11 0.42 5.42
C ALA A 69 -19.62 0.35 5.70
N LYS A 70 -20.37 1.26 5.08
CA LYS A 70 -21.83 1.26 5.16
C LYS A 70 -22.44 0.11 4.36
N ASN A 71 -23.51 -0.48 4.90
CA ASN A 71 -24.36 -1.41 4.16
C ASN A 71 -25.32 -0.64 3.22
N GLY A 72 -26.22 -1.38 2.55
CA GLY A 72 -27.21 -0.79 1.64
C GLY A 72 -28.23 0.13 2.31
N TYR A 73 -28.29 0.17 3.64
CA TYR A 73 -29.17 1.01 4.44
C TYR A 73 -28.42 2.22 5.05
N GLY A 74 -27.15 2.44 4.68
CA GLY A 74 -26.35 3.57 5.15
C GLY A 74 -25.73 3.39 6.54
N ALA A 75 -25.85 2.21 7.17
CA ALA A 75 -25.32 1.93 8.50
C ALA A 75 -23.96 1.22 8.45
N TYR A 76 -23.05 1.59 9.34
CA TYR A 76 -21.78 0.87 9.54
C TYR A 76 -22.02 -0.49 10.19
N THR A 77 -21.34 -1.53 9.71
CA THR A 77 -21.58 -2.92 10.16
C THR A 77 -20.50 -3.47 11.09
N GLY A 78 -19.51 -2.64 11.44
CA GLY A 78 -18.39 -3.02 12.28
C GLY A 78 -17.08 -3.11 11.49
N TYR A 79 -15.98 -3.12 12.22
CA TYR A 79 -14.65 -3.24 11.63
C TYR A 79 -14.36 -4.70 11.26
N LYS A 80 -13.82 -4.88 10.06
CA LYS A 80 -13.56 -6.16 9.43
C LYS A 80 -12.15 -6.18 8.85
N PRO A 81 -11.39 -7.29 8.94
CA PRO A 81 -10.01 -7.30 8.49
C PRO A 81 -9.91 -7.25 6.96
N PHE A 82 -8.80 -6.71 6.47
CA PHE A 82 -8.38 -6.82 5.07
C PHE A 82 -6.87 -7.06 4.99
N LEU A 83 -6.45 -7.68 3.89
CA LEU A 83 -5.04 -7.93 3.58
C LEU A 83 -4.84 -7.73 2.08
N ILE A 84 -3.87 -6.90 1.70
CA ILE A 84 -3.49 -6.64 0.31
C ILE A 84 -2.00 -6.86 0.13
N ASN A 85 -1.63 -7.71 -0.83
CA ASN A 85 -0.24 -7.79 -1.30
C ASN A 85 -0.09 -6.91 -2.53
N LEU A 86 0.89 -6.01 -2.49
CA LEU A 86 1.15 -5.08 -3.56
C LEU A 86 2.64 -5.00 -3.89
N SER A 87 2.90 -4.68 -5.15
CA SER A 87 4.22 -4.38 -5.69
C SER A 87 4.19 -3.00 -6.30
N MET A 88 5.15 -2.14 -5.96
CA MET A 88 5.21 -0.75 -6.41
C MET A 88 6.54 -0.44 -7.09
N LYS A 89 6.49 0.26 -8.22
CA LYS A 89 7.65 0.85 -8.88
C LYS A 89 7.46 2.35 -8.99
N SER A 90 8.48 3.12 -8.62
CA SER A 90 8.45 4.58 -8.78
C SER A 90 8.38 4.97 -10.26
N LYS A 91 7.53 5.95 -10.62
CA LYS A 91 7.43 6.48 -11.99
C LYS A 91 8.56 7.46 -12.36
N GLY A 92 9.55 7.65 -11.49
CA GLY A 92 10.71 8.49 -11.73
C GLY A 92 10.97 9.49 -10.60
N PHE A 93 12.12 10.16 -10.67
CA PHE A 93 12.70 10.93 -9.55
C PHE A 93 11.82 12.09 -9.06
N PHE A 94 11.03 12.71 -9.94
CA PHE A 94 10.19 13.87 -9.61
C PHE A 94 8.70 13.52 -9.40
N SER A 95 8.32 12.25 -9.53
CA SER A 95 6.93 11.84 -9.44
C SER A 95 6.63 11.22 -8.08
N LYS A 96 5.58 11.69 -7.41
CA LYS A 96 4.97 10.99 -6.27
C LYS A 96 4.12 9.78 -6.71
N GLY A 97 3.98 9.57 -8.02
CA GLY A 97 3.23 8.48 -8.61
C GLY A 97 4.04 7.19 -8.63
N VAL A 98 3.34 6.07 -8.44
CA VAL A 98 3.89 4.74 -8.62
C VAL A 98 3.09 3.99 -9.68
N GLU A 99 3.75 3.13 -10.41
CA GLU A 99 3.11 1.99 -11.03
C GLU A 99 2.97 0.92 -9.96
N TYR A 100 1.81 0.27 -9.85
CA TYR A 100 1.61 -0.78 -8.87
C TYR A 100 0.78 -1.92 -9.43
N SER A 101 0.97 -3.09 -8.85
CA SER A 101 0.13 -4.26 -9.06
C SER A 101 -0.31 -4.84 -7.72
N VAL A 102 -1.51 -5.40 -7.69
CA VAL A 102 -2.06 -6.09 -6.53
C VAL A 102 -2.08 -7.58 -6.85
N SER A 103 -1.28 -8.36 -6.13
CA SER A 103 -1.18 -9.82 -6.33
C SER A 103 -2.16 -10.60 -5.47
N LEU A 104 -2.60 -10.02 -4.35
CA LEU A 104 -3.60 -10.60 -3.45
C LEU A 104 -4.45 -9.48 -2.85
N LYS A 105 -5.77 -9.67 -2.82
CA LYS A 105 -6.73 -8.75 -2.22
C LYS A 105 -7.78 -9.54 -1.46
N ASN A 106 -7.59 -9.69 -0.16
CA ASN A 106 -8.52 -10.39 0.71
C ASN A 106 -9.30 -9.37 1.54
N ILE A 107 -10.63 -9.42 1.40
CA ILE A 107 -11.59 -8.57 2.13
C ILE A 107 -12.50 -9.51 2.90
N TYR A 108 -12.37 -9.54 4.21
CA TYR A 108 -13.04 -10.56 5.02
C TYR A 108 -14.35 -10.02 5.58
N ASN A 109 -15.47 -10.42 4.99
CA ASN A 109 -16.79 -10.02 5.51
C ASN A 109 -17.17 -10.79 6.78
N ASP A 110 -17.02 -12.10 6.75
CA ASP A 110 -17.31 -13.03 7.85
C ASP A 110 -16.23 -14.14 7.81
N PRO A 111 -15.00 -13.82 8.25
CA PRO A 111 -13.85 -14.72 8.06
C PRO A 111 -14.01 -16.03 8.82
N SER A 112 -13.70 -17.13 8.15
CA SER A 112 -13.54 -18.44 8.77
C SER A 112 -12.38 -18.43 9.78
N PRO A 113 -12.33 -19.39 10.72
CA PRO A 113 -11.20 -19.53 11.64
C PRO A 113 -9.85 -19.66 10.93
N GLY A 114 -9.82 -20.30 9.75
CA GLY A 114 -8.61 -20.43 8.93
C GLY A 114 -8.14 -19.09 8.36
N GLU A 115 -9.06 -18.27 7.86
CA GLU A 115 -8.75 -16.92 7.35
C GLU A 115 -8.29 -15.97 8.45
N ILE A 116 -8.93 -16.03 9.62
CA ILE A 116 -8.45 -15.30 10.80
C ILE A 116 -7.03 -15.74 11.15
N ASN A 117 -6.75 -17.04 11.18
CA ASN A 117 -5.43 -17.54 11.53
C ASN A 117 -4.36 -17.13 10.49
N TYR A 118 -4.71 -17.15 9.20
CA TYR A 118 -3.84 -16.65 8.13
C TYR A 118 -3.57 -15.16 8.26
N TYR A 119 -4.61 -14.36 8.50
CA TYR A 119 -4.49 -12.93 8.78
C TYR A 119 -3.58 -12.69 9.98
N MET A 120 -3.82 -13.35 11.11
CA MET A 120 -3.00 -13.19 12.31
C MET A 120 -1.55 -13.61 12.07
N LYS A 121 -1.29 -14.72 11.37
CA LYS A 121 0.08 -15.16 11.05
C LYS A 121 0.83 -14.15 10.17
N THR A 122 0.13 -13.50 9.25
CA THR A 122 0.75 -12.57 8.30
C THR A 122 0.85 -11.17 8.87
N CYS A 123 -0.14 -10.77 9.67
CA CYS A 123 -0.40 -9.41 10.10
C CYS A 123 -0.31 -9.23 11.62
N SER A 124 0.30 -10.13 12.40
CA SER A 124 0.61 -9.88 13.82
C SER A 124 2.05 -9.49 13.97
#